data_AF-A0A1A3SSC4-F1
#
_entry.id   AF-A0A1A3SSC4-F1
#
_cell.length_a   1.000
_cell.length_b   1.000
_cell.length_c   1.000
_cell.angle_alpha   90.00
_cell.angle_beta   90.00
_cell.angle_gamma   90.00
#
_symmetry.space_group_name_H-M   'P 1'
#
loop_
_entity.id
_entity.type
_entity.pdbx_description
1 polymer ?
#
loop_
_entity_poly.entity_id
_entity_poly.type
_entity_poly.pdbx_seq_one_letter_code
_entity_poly.pdbx_strand_id
1 'polypeptide(L)'
;MTMLAKTTALLVASASAILGAPGAAASPESDYCTSMAAIGFTGNCATYTTLARDVCAQFDHGADSATVAEKLDLATKDQKLSNYIVAGAPLYFCPNHADKV
;
A
#
# COMPACT_ATOMS: atom_id res chain seq x y z
N MET A 1 48.81 17.97 43.81
CA MET A 1 48.57 18.65 42.52
C MET A 1 49.01 17.70 41.43
N THR A 2 48.07 17.07 40.72
CA THR A 2 48.41 16.07 39.69
C THR A 2 47.37 16.10 38.56
N MET A 3 47.81 16.69 37.45
CA MET A 3 47.51 16.49 36.02
C MET A 3 46.09 16.16 35.51
N LEU A 4 45.67 17.01 34.55
CA LEU A 4 44.63 16.80 33.54
C LEU A 4 44.97 15.68 32.54
N ALA A 5 43.95 14.95 32.07
CA ALA A 5 43.58 14.75 30.64
C ALA A 5 42.55 13.59 30.53
N LYS A 6 41.25 13.85 30.34
CA LYS A 6 40.52 13.90 29.05
C LYS A 6 40.58 12.61 28.19
N THR A 7 39.48 11.85 28.29
CA THR A 7 38.70 11.19 27.22
C THR A 7 39.39 10.28 26.20
N THR A 8 39.02 9.00 26.20
CA THR A 8 38.71 8.26 24.95
C THR A 8 37.64 7.20 25.23
N ALA A 9 36.53 7.28 24.50
CA ALA A 9 35.40 6.37 24.56
C ALA A 9 35.75 5.01 23.93
N LEU A 10 35.27 3.93 24.54
CA LEU A 10 35.29 2.59 23.95
C LEU A 10 33.85 2.05 23.93
N LEU A 11 33.16 2.27 22.80
CA LEU A 11 31.88 1.62 22.49
C LEU A 11 32.17 0.16 22.13
N VAL A 12 31.93 -0.75 23.07
CA VAL A 12 31.93 -2.20 22.80
C VAL A 12 30.56 -2.56 22.23
N ALA A 13 30.59 -3.08 21.00
CA ALA A 13 29.47 -3.66 20.30
C ALA A 13 28.90 -4.88 21.05
N SER A 14 27.59 -4.86 21.32
CA SER A 14 26.83 -6.05 21.66
C SER A 14 25.79 -6.29 20.56
N ALA A 15 26.22 -7.03 19.54
CA ALA A 15 25.30 -7.78 18.69
C ALA A 15 24.75 -8.95 19.52
N SER A 16 23.42 -9.12 19.57
CA SER A 16 22.72 -10.43 19.48
C SER A 16 21.22 -10.30 19.77
N ALA A 17 20.45 -11.00 18.94
CA ALA A 17 19.04 -11.40 19.10
C ALA A 17 17.95 -10.34 18.86
N ILE A 18 17.78 -9.94 17.59
CA ILE A 18 16.42 -9.72 17.08
C ILE A 18 15.81 -11.11 16.86
N LEU A 19 15.26 -11.68 17.93
CA LEU A 19 14.40 -12.85 17.84
C LEU A 19 13.12 -12.42 17.13
N GLY A 20 13.03 -12.74 15.84
CA GLY A 20 11.81 -12.87 15.04
C GLY A 20 10.69 -11.90 15.41
N ALA A 21 10.81 -10.63 15.03
CA ALA A 21 9.59 -9.93 14.65
C ALA A 21 8.98 -10.78 13.53
N PRO A 22 7.70 -11.22 13.60
CA PRO A 22 7.07 -11.80 12.43
C PRO A 22 7.30 -10.77 11.33
N GLY A 23 7.96 -11.19 10.24
CA GLY A 23 8.00 -10.34 9.07
C GLY A 23 6.56 -9.93 8.86
N ALA A 24 6.25 -8.65 9.04
CA ALA A 24 5.01 -8.11 8.53
C ALA A 24 5.14 -8.39 7.04
N ALA A 25 4.61 -9.54 6.61
CA ALA A 25 4.36 -9.81 5.22
C ALA A 25 3.35 -8.72 4.88
N ALA A 26 3.89 -7.58 4.42
CA ALA A 26 3.16 -6.44 3.91
C ALA A 26 2.27 -7.03 2.83
N SER A 27 1.06 -7.39 3.24
CA SER A 27 0.12 -8.04 2.36
C SER A 27 -0.48 -6.86 1.61
N PRO A 28 -0.39 -6.84 0.27
CA PRO A 28 -0.88 -5.70 -0.50
C PRO A 28 -2.34 -5.36 -0.16
N GLU A 29 -3.12 -6.35 0.26
CA GLU A 29 -4.49 -6.20 0.76
C GLU A 29 -4.58 -5.40 2.07
N SER A 30 -3.73 -5.69 3.08
CA SER A 30 -3.77 -4.97 4.36
C SER A 30 -3.36 -3.51 4.19
N ASP A 31 -2.33 -3.25 3.38
CA ASP A 31 -1.81 -1.90 3.15
C ASP A 31 -2.78 -1.09 2.29
N TYR A 32 -3.34 -1.71 1.26
CA TYR A 32 -4.39 -1.11 0.44
C TYR A 32 -5.60 -0.72 1.29
N CYS A 33 -6.14 -1.63 2.11
CA CYS A 33 -7.30 -1.33 2.95
C CYS A 33 -7.00 -0.29 4.03
N THR A 34 -5.78 -0.28 4.59
CA THR A 34 -5.33 0.78 5.49
C THR A 34 -5.32 2.14 4.78
N SER A 35 -4.84 2.18 3.52
CA SER A 35 -4.84 3.41 2.72
C SER A 35 -6.26 3.90 2.40
N MET A 36 -7.19 2.99 2.10
CA MET A 36 -8.61 3.29 1.87
C MET A 36 -9.29 3.83 3.13
N ALA A 37 -9.01 3.25 4.30
CA ALA A 37 -9.54 3.72 5.56
C ALA A 37 -9.01 5.13 5.91
N ALA A 38 -7.74 5.41 5.63
CA ALA A 38 -7.11 6.72 5.90
C ALA A 38 -7.77 7.89 5.14
N ILE A 39 -8.41 7.61 4.00
CA ILE A 39 -9.14 8.60 3.18
C ILE A 39 -10.66 8.59 3.41
N GLY A 40 -11.13 7.80 4.38
CA GLY A 40 -12.53 7.77 4.83
C GLY A 40 -13.37 6.61 4.30
N PHE A 41 -12.81 5.69 3.50
CA PHE A 41 -13.53 4.49 3.04
C PHE A 41 -13.36 3.35 4.03
N THR A 42 -14.32 3.24 4.96
CA THR A 42 -14.33 2.24 6.05
C THR A 42 -15.21 1.03 5.75
N GLY A 43 -15.62 0.85 4.49
CA GLY A 43 -16.40 -0.32 4.07
C GLY A 43 -15.61 -1.62 4.11
N ASN A 44 -16.20 -2.68 3.55
CA ASN A 44 -15.60 -4.01 3.57
C ASN A 44 -14.33 -4.06 2.71
N CYS A 45 -13.18 -4.26 3.35
CA CYS A 45 -11.88 -4.43 2.71
C CYS A 45 -11.89 -5.48 1.59
N ALA A 46 -12.54 -6.62 1.81
CA ALA A 46 -12.63 -7.67 0.78
C ALA A 46 -13.36 -7.19 -0.48
N THR A 47 -14.36 -6.32 -0.34
CA THR A 47 -15.05 -5.70 -1.47
C THR A 47 -14.10 -4.78 -2.23
N TYR A 48 -13.37 -3.88 -1.55
CA TYR A 48 -12.44 -2.97 -2.21
C TYR A 48 -11.30 -3.72 -2.90
N THR A 49 -10.73 -4.73 -2.26
CA THR A 49 -9.70 -5.58 -2.85
C THR A 49 -10.21 -6.34 -4.07
N THR A 50 -11.45 -6.85 -4.03
CA THR A 50 -12.05 -7.52 -5.20
C THR A 50 -12.21 -6.55 -6.37
N LEU A 51 -12.71 -5.34 -6.11
CA LEU A 51 -12.84 -4.31 -7.14
C LEU A 51 -11.48 -3.89 -7.70
N ALA A 52 -10.45 -3.74 -6.85
CA ALA A 52 -9.10 -3.41 -7.30
C ALA A 52 -8.49 -4.52 -8.18
N ARG A 53 -8.70 -5.79 -7.82
CA ARG A 53 -8.28 -6.93 -8.67
C ARG A 53 -9.05 -6.97 -9.99
N ASP A 54 -10.33 -6.61 -10.00
CA ASP A 54 -11.12 -6.50 -11.23
C ASP A 54 -10.62 -5.36 -12.14
N VAL A 55 -10.23 -4.21 -11.57
CA VAL A 55 -9.56 -3.13 -12.32
C VAL A 55 -8.31 -3.66 -13.03
N CYS A 56 -7.46 -4.40 -12.31
CA CYS A 56 -6.26 -4.99 -12.89
C CYS A 56 -6.60 -5.94 -14.05
N ALA A 57 -7.62 -6.79 -13.90
CA ALA A 57 -8.06 -7.67 -14.98
C ALA A 57 -8.56 -6.87 -16.19
N GLN A 58 -9.32 -5.78 -15.97
CA GLN A 58 -9.76 -4.92 -17.08
C GLN A 58 -8.58 -4.25 -17.80
N PHE A 59 -7.53 -3.84 -17.07
CA PHE A 59 -6.29 -3.35 -17.69
C PHE A 59 -5.54 -4.43 -18.47
N ASP A 60 -5.48 -5.67 -17.97
CA ASP A 60 -4.93 -6.82 -18.71
C ASP A 60 -5.71 -7.07 -20.02
N HIS A 61 -7.00 -6.76 -20.04
CA HIS A 61 -7.85 -6.82 -21.23
C HIS A 61 -7.76 -5.57 -22.13
N GLY A 62 -6.91 -4.60 -21.79
CA GLY A 62 -6.64 -3.42 -22.60
C GLY A 62 -7.62 -2.25 -22.39
N ALA A 63 -8.45 -2.28 -21.35
CA ALA A 63 -9.27 -1.13 -20.98
C ALA A 63 -8.41 0.04 -20.50
N ASP A 64 -8.83 1.27 -20.79
CA ASP A 64 -8.23 2.48 -20.24
C ASP A 64 -8.87 2.84 -18.88
N SER A 65 -8.17 3.65 -18.09
CA SER A 65 -8.61 4.03 -16.74
C SER A 65 -9.92 4.81 -16.69
N ALA A 66 -10.25 5.62 -17.71
CA ALA A 66 -11.50 6.36 -17.74
C ALA A 66 -12.69 5.41 -17.96
N THR A 67 -12.56 4.47 -18.90
CA THR A 67 -13.58 3.43 -19.14
C THR A 67 -13.80 2.58 -17.88
N VAL A 68 -12.72 2.18 -17.20
CA VAL A 68 -12.83 1.39 -15.97
C VAL A 68 -13.46 2.20 -14.83
N ALA A 69 -13.06 3.46 -14.65
CA ALA A 69 -13.64 4.36 -13.64
C ALA A 69 -15.14 4.57 -13.89
N GLU A 70 -15.56 4.82 -15.12
CA GLU A 70 -16.99 4.97 -15.47
C GLU A 70 -17.79 3.71 -15.13
N LYS A 71 -17.26 2.52 -15.45
CA LYS A 71 -17.91 1.24 -15.09
C LYS A 71 -18.00 1.06 -13.58
N LEU A 72 -16.96 1.43 -12.83
CA LEU A 72 -16.98 1.39 -11.38
C LEU A 72 -18.00 2.40 -10.81
N ASP A 73 -18.07 3.63 -11.32
CA ASP A 73 -19.05 4.64 -10.89
C ASP A 73 -20.49 4.14 -11.01
N LEU A 74 -20.79 3.45 -12.10
CA LEU A 74 -22.09 2.85 -12.31
C LEU A 74 -22.41 1.75 -11.29
N ALA A 75 -21.40 0.98 -10.86
CA ALA A 75 -21.55 -0.12 -9.92
C ALA A 75 -21.56 0.33 -8.45
N THR A 76 -20.65 1.24 -8.08
CA THR A 76 -20.46 1.73 -6.71
C THR A 76 -21.42 2.86 -6.35
N LYS A 77 -21.91 3.59 -7.36
CA LYS A 77 -22.62 4.87 -7.21
C LYS A 77 -21.81 5.93 -6.45
N ASP A 78 -20.48 5.81 -6.44
CA ASP A 78 -19.57 6.71 -5.75
C ASP A 78 -18.32 6.95 -6.59
N GLN A 79 -18.27 8.12 -7.24
CA GLN A 79 -17.16 8.51 -8.10
C GLN A 79 -15.84 8.65 -7.36
N LYS A 80 -15.87 9.14 -6.12
CA LYS A 80 -14.65 9.28 -5.32
C LYS A 80 -14.09 7.89 -5.03
N LEU A 81 -14.95 6.96 -4.63
CA LEU A 81 -14.55 5.58 -4.36
C LEU A 81 -13.93 4.93 -5.60
N SER A 82 -14.58 5.01 -6.76
CA SER A 82 -14.08 4.42 -8.00
C SER A 82 -12.72 4.98 -8.39
N ASN A 83 -12.53 6.30 -8.35
CA ASN A 83 -11.26 6.93 -8.68
C ASN A 83 -10.13 6.44 -7.77
N TYR A 84 -10.40 6.28 -6.47
CA TYR A 84 -9.41 5.73 -5.54
C TYR A 84 -9.12 4.24 -5.78
N ILE A 85 -10.11 3.45 -6.14
CA ILE A 85 -9.90 2.04 -6.50
C ILE A 85 -9.06 1.94 -7.77
N VAL A 86 -9.39 2.71 -8.81
CA VAL A 86 -8.66 2.71 -10.09
C VAL A 86 -7.22 3.16 -9.90
N ALA A 87 -6.98 4.26 -9.19
CA ALA A 87 -5.62 4.76 -8.92
C ALA A 87 -4.82 3.82 -8.01
N GLY A 88 -5.46 3.17 -7.04
CA GLY A 88 -4.81 2.26 -6.10
C GLY A 88 -4.49 0.89 -6.69
N ALA A 89 -5.30 0.38 -7.62
CA ALA A 89 -5.15 -0.99 -8.12
C ALA A 89 -3.75 -1.29 -8.70
N PRO A 90 -3.15 -0.45 -9.57
CA PRO A 90 -1.78 -0.69 -10.05
C PRO A 90 -0.74 -0.63 -8.94
N LEU A 91 -0.90 0.24 -7.94
CA LEU A 91 0.09 0.43 -6.89
C LEU A 91 0.23 -0.81 -5.99
N TYR A 92 -0.86 -1.53 -5.75
CA TYR A 92 -0.89 -2.64 -4.80
C TYR A 92 -1.02 -4.02 -5.46
N PHE A 93 -1.68 -4.13 -6.62
CA PHE A 93 -2.09 -5.43 -7.18
C PHE A 93 -1.57 -5.70 -8.60
N CYS A 94 -1.35 -4.68 -9.43
CA CYS A 94 -0.87 -4.85 -10.80
C CYS A 94 0.12 -3.74 -11.23
N PRO A 95 1.36 -3.72 -10.68
CA PRO A 95 2.32 -2.65 -10.90
C PRO A 95 2.77 -2.47 -12.36
N ASN A 96 2.57 -3.48 -13.21
CA ASN A 96 2.85 -3.38 -14.65
C ASN A 96 1.90 -2.42 -15.38
N HIS A 97 0.81 -1.99 -14.74
CA HIS A 97 -0.17 -1.03 -15.28
C HIS A 97 -0.12 0.34 -14.59
N ALA A 98 0.99 0.66 -13.91
CA ALA A 98 1.15 1.95 -13.25
C ALA A 98 1.14 3.15 -14.23
N ASP A 99 1.34 2.91 -15.53
CA ASP A 99 1.22 3.90 -16.61
C ASP A 99 -0.23 4.19 -17.04
N LYS A 100 -1.20 3.40 -16.56
CA LYS A 100 -2.62 3.52 -16.93
C LYS A 100 -3.38 4.54 -16.08
N VAL A 101 -2.83 4.95 -14.94
CA VAL A 101 -3.48 5.81 -13.93
C VAL A 101 -2.99 7.24 -13.95
#